data_AF-A0A0T6AK91-F1
#
_entry.id   AF-A0A0T6AK91-F1
#
_cell.length_a   1.000
_cell.length_b   1.000
_cell.length_c   1.000
_cell.angle_alpha   90.00
_cell.angle_beta   90.00
_cell.angle_gamma   90.00
#
_symmetry.space_group_name_H-M   'P 1'
#
loop_
_entity.id
_entity.type
_entity.pdbx_description
1 polymer ?
#
loop_
_entity_poly.entity_id
_entity_poly.type
_entity_poly.pdbx_seq_one_letter_code
_entity_poly.pdbx_strand_id
1 'polypeptide(L)'
;MSEDLKQAALAGLEQTFDKERWFKPVRESVQGLTAAQAAWHSGPERHSIWQMVHHLSHYCRLMLLRLDGAPIPENWREGEWGPREDPHDEGA
;
A
#
# COMPACT_ATOMS: atom_id res chain seq x y z
N MET A 1 23.85 4.74 2.63
CA MET A 1 23.11 4.64 1.35
C MET A 1 23.10 6.03 0.71
N SER A 2 23.20 6.16 -0.63
CA SER A 2 23.34 7.48 -1.27
C SER A 2 22.05 8.29 -1.22
N GLU A 3 22.17 9.61 -1.10
CA GLU A 3 21.05 10.56 -1.11
C GLU A 3 20.21 10.43 -2.39
N ASP A 4 20.88 10.20 -3.54
CA ASP A 4 20.22 10.01 -4.83
C ASP A 4 19.20 8.86 -4.84
N LEU A 5 19.48 7.77 -4.10
CA LEU A 5 18.55 6.65 -4.02
C LEU A 5 17.30 7.00 -3.20
N LYS A 6 17.44 7.80 -2.14
CA LYS A 6 16.29 8.30 -1.36
C LYS A 6 15.43 9.23 -2.21
N GLN A 7 16.06 10.14 -2.94
CA GLN A 7 15.36 11.08 -3.84
C GLN A 7 14.64 10.34 -4.97
N ALA A 8 15.26 9.33 -5.59
CA ALA A 8 14.61 8.51 -6.60
C ALA A 8 13.40 7.75 -6.05
N ALA A 9 13.51 7.16 -4.85
CA ALA A 9 12.40 6.47 -4.20
C ALA A 9 11.23 7.41 -3.87
N LEU A 10 11.53 8.60 -3.34
CA LEU A 10 10.54 9.64 -3.05
C LEU A 10 9.82 10.09 -4.33
N ALA A 11 10.57 10.39 -5.39
CA ALA A 11 10.02 10.79 -6.67
C ALA A 11 9.14 9.69 -7.29
N GLY A 12 9.48 8.42 -7.09
CA GLY A 12 8.63 7.29 -7.49
C GLY A 12 7.31 7.27 -6.71
N LEU A 13 7.37 7.42 -5.38
CA LEU A 13 6.19 7.42 -4.52
C LEU A 13 5.24 8.59 -4.85
N GLU A 14 5.78 9.81 -5.05
CA GLU A 14 4.96 10.96 -5.46
C GLU A 14 4.23 10.73 -6.78
N GLN A 15 4.91 10.07 -7.73
CA GLN A 15 4.36 9.81 -9.06
C GLN A 15 3.30 8.72 -9.07
N THR A 16 3.27 7.81 -8.10
CA THR A 16 2.28 6.74 -8.04
C THR A 16 1.15 7.05 -7.06
N PHE A 17 1.44 7.78 -5.98
CA PHE A 17 0.48 8.06 -4.92
C PHE A 17 -0.37 9.31 -5.19
N ASP A 18 0.24 10.38 -5.70
CA ASP A 18 -0.39 11.72 -5.79
C ASP A 18 -0.54 12.29 -7.19
N LYS A 19 0.35 11.96 -8.14
CA LYS A 19 0.36 12.58 -9.48
C LYS A 19 -0.20 11.65 -10.55
N GLU A 20 -1.16 12.13 -11.34
CA GLU A 20 -1.72 11.33 -12.43
C GLU A 20 -0.69 11.11 -13.55
N ARG A 21 -0.66 9.87 -14.06
CA ARG A 21 0.23 9.43 -15.14
C ARG A 21 -0.57 8.55 -16.11
N TRP A 22 -0.02 7.41 -16.52
CA TRP A 22 -0.75 6.40 -17.30
C TRP A 22 -1.96 5.85 -16.53
N PHE A 23 -1.88 5.86 -15.20
CA PHE A 23 -2.93 5.38 -14.30
C PHE A 23 -3.30 6.47 -13.30
N LYS A 24 -4.51 6.34 -12.73
CA LYS A 24 -4.97 7.21 -11.65
C LYS A 24 -4.07 7.04 -10.41
N PRO A 25 -3.75 8.12 -9.69
CA PRO A 25 -3.00 8.03 -8.44
C PRO A 25 -3.69 7.10 -7.44
N VAL A 26 -2.91 6.44 -6.59
CA VAL A 26 -3.48 5.58 -5.54
C VAL A 26 -4.43 6.38 -4.64
N ARG A 27 -4.05 7.61 -4.24
CA ARG A 27 -4.88 8.48 -3.40
C ARG A 27 -6.28 8.67 -3.97
N GLU A 28 -6.37 9.03 -5.24
CA GLU A 28 -7.66 9.22 -5.92
C GLU A 28 -8.41 7.92 -6.11
N SER A 29 -7.70 6.82 -6.39
CA SER A 29 -8.31 5.52 -6.67
C SER A 29 -9.01 4.90 -5.47
N VAL A 30 -8.58 5.25 -4.25
CA VAL A 30 -9.16 4.75 -3.00
C VAL A 30 -10.07 5.77 -2.31
N GLN A 31 -10.11 7.01 -2.80
CA GLN A 31 -10.85 8.09 -2.17
C GLN A 31 -12.36 7.83 -2.24
N GLY A 32 -13.02 7.85 -1.08
CA GLY A 32 -14.47 7.70 -0.97
C GLY A 32 -14.99 6.26 -1.08
N LEU A 33 -14.11 5.26 -1.06
CA LEU A 33 -14.52 3.87 -0.93
C LEU A 33 -15.09 3.63 0.47
N THR A 34 -16.20 2.90 0.54
CA THR A 34 -16.72 2.37 1.80
C THR A 34 -15.93 1.11 2.19
N ALA A 35 -15.98 0.71 3.46
CA ALA A 35 -15.36 -0.52 3.94
C ALA A 35 -15.88 -1.75 3.17
N ALA A 36 -17.20 -1.81 2.93
CA ALA A 36 -17.79 -2.88 2.12
C ALA A 36 -17.25 -2.93 0.67
N GLN A 37 -16.99 -1.78 0.06
CA GLN A 37 -16.39 -1.72 -1.29
C GLN A 37 -14.91 -2.10 -1.27
N ALA A 38 -14.18 -1.64 -0.26
CA ALA A 38 -12.78 -1.99 -0.08
C ALA A 38 -12.62 -3.50 0.15
N ALA A 39 -13.56 -4.10 0.86
CA ALA A 39 -13.55 -5.52 1.21
C ALA A 39 -14.10 -6.47 0.12
N TRP A 40 -14.55 -5.89 -1.00
CA TRP A 40 -15.15 -6.67 -2.07
C TRP A 40 -14.10 -7.41 -2.90
N HIS A 41 -14.39 -8.66 -3.24
CA HIS A 41 -13.56 -9.51 -4.12
C HIS A 41 -14.21 -9.70 -5.48
N SER A 42 -13.43 -9.54 -6.55
CA SER A 42 -13.91 -9.78 -7.92
C SER A 42 -13.94 -11.27 -8.31
N GLY A 43 -13.58 -12.18 -7.40
CA GLY A 43 -13.58 -13.62 -7.59
C GLY A 43 -12.85 -14.38 -6.47
N PRO A 44 -12.97 -15.72 -6.39
CA PRO A 44 -12.50 -16.52 -5.25
C PRO A 44 -11.00 -16.45 -4.94
N GLU A 45 -10.17 -16.17 -5.95
CA GLU A 45 -8.70 -16.09 -5.83
C GLU A 45 -8.16 -14.68 -6.11
N ARG A 46 -9.05 -13.67 -6.17
CA ARG A 46 -8.68 -12.28 -6.42
C ARG A 46 -8.49 -11.58 -5.09
N HIS A 47 -7.50 -10.70 -4.99
CA HIS A 47 -7.40 -9.81 -3.84
C HIS A 47 -8.46 -8.72 -3.89
N SER A 48 -8.94 -8.31 -2.72
CA SER A 48 -9.77 -7.12 -2.57
C SER A 48 -8.94 -5.84 -2.75
N ILE A 49 -9.62 -4.69 -2.79
CA ILE A 49 -8.93 -3.39 -2.76
C ILE A 49 -8.17 -3.22 -1.44
N TRP A 50 -8.77 -3.64 -0.32
CA TRP A 50 -8.15 -3.60 1.00
C TRP A 50 -6.82 -4.36 1.03
N GLN A 51 -6.81 -5.61 0.57
CA GLN A 51 -5.60 -6.43 0.49
C GLN A 51 -4.52 -5.80 -0.40
N MET A 52 -4.91 -5.24 -1.54
CA MET A 52 -3.96 -4.56 -2.43
C MET A 52 -3.32 -3.33 -1.75
N VAL A 53 -4.12 -2.48 -1.11
CA VAL A 53 -3.62 -1.28 -0.42
C VAL A 53 -2.74 -1.67 0.77
N HIS A 54 -3.14 -2.69 1.53
CA HIS A 54 -2.33 -3.22 2.63
C HIS A 54 -0.98 -3.73 2.13
N HIS A 55 -0.98 -4.55 1.07
CA HIS A 55 0.23 -5.09 0.46
C HIS A 55 1.17 -3.98 -0.01
N LEU A 56 0.66 -2.97 -0.72
CA LEU A 56 1.44 -1.81 -1.15
C LEU A 56 2.05 -1.07 0.05
N SER A 57 1.23 -0.77 1.06
CA SER A 57 1.66 -0.06 2.27
C SER A 57 2.74 -0.83 3.04
N HIS A 58 2.59 -2.15 3.13
CA HIS A 58 3.56 -3.05 3.73
C HIS A 58 4.91 -2.93 3.00
N TYR A 59 4.98 -3.11 1.69
CA TYR A 59 6.25 -3.00 0.97
C TYR A 59 6.83 -1.57 0.93
N CYS A 60 5.99 -0.53 0.91
CA CYS A 60 6.46 0.85 1.08
C CYS A 60 7.16 1.05 2.44
N ARG A 61 6.63 0.47 3.52
CA ARG A 61 7.27 0.51 4.84
C ARG A 61 8.61 -0.24 4.85
N LEU A 62 8.69 -1.40 4.20
CA LEU A 62 9.96 -2.13 4.05
C LEU A 62 11.00 -1.29 3.33
N MET A 63 10.60 -0.65 2.24
CA MET A 63 11.48 0.22 1.47
C MET A 63 11.99 1.35 2.35
N LEU A 64 11.13 2.02 3.12
CA LEU A 64 11.53 3.07 4.06
C LEU A 64 12.55 2.57 5.10
N LEU A 65 12.29 1.42 5.75
CA LEU A 65 13.21 0.83 6.72
C LEU A 65 14.60 0.56 6.10
N ARG A 66 14.62 -0.01 4.89
CA ARG A 66 15.87 -0.25 4.14
C ARG A 66 16.57 1.05 3.77
N LEU A 67 15.82 2.06 3.35
CA LEU A 67 16.37 3.37 2.98
C LEU A 67 17.01 4.08 4.20
N ASP A 68 16.44 3.89 5.38
CA ASP A 68 16.93 4.46 6.62
C ASP A 68 17.97 3.58 7.35
N GLY A 69 18.27 2.40 6.80
CA GLY A 69 19.18 1.44 7.45
C GLY A 69 18.65 0.91 8.78
N ALA A 70 17.34 1.02 9.01
CA ALA A 70 16.68 0.53 10.20
C ALA A 70 16.50 -1.01 10.15
N PRO A 71 16.49 -1.69 11.30
CA PRO A 71 16.22 -3.12 11.34
C PRO A 71 14.80 -3.42 10.87
N ILE A 72 14.64 -4.53 10.15
CA ILE A 72 13.32 -5.08 9.80
C ILE A 72 12.73 -5.71 11.08
N PRO A 73 11.47 -5.43 11.44
CA PRO A 73 10.80 -6.08 12.56
C PRO A 73 10.84 -7.60 12.46
N GLU A 74 11.03 -8.30 13.58
CA GLU A 74 11.09 -9.77 13.61
C GLU A 74 9.78 -10.42 13.12
N ASN A 75 8.65 -9.76 13.32
CA ASN A 75 7.34 -10.21 12.87
C ASN A 75 7.04 -9.90 11.39
N TRP A 76 8.01 -9.41 10.63
CA TRP A 76 7.84 -9.14 9.20
C TRP A 76 7.57 -10.42 8.42
N ARG A 77 6.57 -10.42 7.54
CA ARG A 77 6.21 -11.57 6.72
C ARG A 77 6.21 -11.24 5.24
N GLU A 78 6.96 -12.02 4.45
CA GLU A 78 6.87 -11.91 2.99
C GLU A 78 5.50 -12.35 2.49
N GLY A 79 4.96 -11.65 1.49
CA GLY A 79 3.64 -11.96 0.93
C GLY A 79 2.47 -11.63 1.85
N GLU A 80 2.65 -10.74 2.84
CA GLU A 80 1.57 -10.32 3.72
C GLU A 80 0.53 -9.47 2.98
N TRP A 81 -0.72 -9.95 2.98
CA TRP A 81 -1.89 -9.27 2.41
C TRP A 81 -2.75 -8.55 3.46
N GLY A 82 -2.35 -8.63 4.73
CA GLY A 82 -3.01 -7.96 5.86
C GLY A 82 -4.00 -8.82 6.63
N PRO A 83 -4.58 -8.25 7.71
CA PRO A 83 -5.59 -8.93 8.51
C PRO A 83 -6.87 -9.17 7.70
N ARG A 84 -7.76 -10.00 8.25
CA ARG A 84 -9.09 -10.19 7.67
C ARG A 84 -9.84 -8.86 7.69
N GLU A 85 -10.37 -8.52 6.54
CA GLU A 85 -11.15 -7.32 6.24
C GLU A 85 -12.48 -7.39 6.98
N ASP A 86 -12.93 -6.28 7.56
CA ASP A 86 -14.27 -6.14 8.11
C ASP A 86 -15.08 -5.21 7.20
N PRO A 87 -16.04 -5.74 6.42
CA PRO A 87 -16.89 -4.94 5.52
C PRO A 87 -17.77 -3.90 6.24
N HIS A 88 -17.83 -3.95 7.57
CA HIS A 88 -18.60 -3.02 8.40
C HIS A 88 -17.73 -2.02 9.15
N ASP A 89 -16.40 -2.06 8.95
CA ASP A 89 -15.45 -1.13 9.55
C ASP A 89 -15.43 0.21 8.81
N GLU A 90 -16.56 0.93 8.87
CA GLU A 90 -16.70 2.29 8.34
C GLU A 90 -16.16 3.35 9.34
N GLY A 91 -15.43 2.90 10.37
CA GLY A 91 -15.09 3.67 11.56
C GLY A 91 -13.67 4.26 11.56
N ALA A 92 -13.63 5.58 11.28
CA ALA A 92 -12.70 6.64 11.76
C ALA A 92 -11.20 6.56 11.41
#